data_AF-A0AAU5UMM1-F1
#
_entry.id   AF-A0AAU5UMM1-F1
#
_cell.length_a   1.000
_cell.length_b   1.000
_cell.length_c   1.000
_cell.angle_alpha   90.00
_cell.angle_beta   90.00
_cell.angle_gamma   90.00
#
_symmetry.space_group_name_H-M   'P 1'
#
loop_
_entity.id
_entity.type
_entity.pdbx_description
1 polymer ?
#
loop_
_entity_poly.entity_id
_entity_poly.type
_entity_poly.pdbx_seq_one_letter_code
_entity_poly.pdbx_strand_id
1 'polypeptide(L)'
;MRTFGRREPFLDTPWDEIHTFLSALAEKAPQFGHMVAVAESVIASSSTDLLAGTTSMHDILVVPRPVPEPPYDVIAVRSPSSLRRPANGMVRIEHLSSSGRNDLIDRPVADAVPLFWRFVLEKYGLRPRSVLPGGGY
;
A
#
# COMPACT_ATOMS: atom_id res chain seq x y z
N MET A 1 9.81 -24.81 4.26
CA MET A 1 9.00 -23.60 4.59
C MET A 1 9.21 -22.59 3.46
N ARG A 2 8.18 -22.24 2.67
CA ARG A 2 8.31 -21.21 1.63
C ARG A 2 8.15 -19.84 2.29
N THR A 3 9.26 -19.12 2.49
CA THR A 3 9.24 -17.71 2.92
C THR A 3 8.75 -16.85 1.76
N PHE A 4 7.73 -16.03 1.98
CA PHE A 4 7.19 -15.08 0.98
C PHE A 4 7.62 -13.64 1.23
N GLY A 5 8.36 -13.38 2.31
CA GLY A 5 9.05 -12.10 2.51
C GLY A 5 9.98 -11.81 1.33
N ARG A 6 10.03 -10.53 0.94
CA ARG A 6 10.82 -10.13 -0.22
C ARG A 6 12.30 -10.28 0.08
N ARG A 7 13.07 -10.78 -0.89
CA ARG A 7 14.50 -11.06 -0.75
C ARG A 7 15.37 -10.05 -1.48
N GLU A 8 14.79 -9.29 -2.41
CA GLU A 8 15.47 -8.20 -3.07
C GLU A 8 15.44 -6.91 -2.22
N PRO A 9 16.44 -6.03 -2.37
CA PRO A 9 16.40 -4.69 -1.80
C PRO A 9 15.10 -3.97 -2.15
N PHE A 10 14.55 -3.24 -1.19
CA PHE A 10 13.37 -2.41 -1.44
C PHE A 10 13.78 -1.14 -2.19
N LEU A 11 13.22 -0.95 -3.39
CA LEU A 11 13.48 0.22 -4.21
C LEU A 11 12.48 1.32 -3.86
N ASP A 12 12.82 2.07 -2.81
CA ASP A 12 12.00 3.17 -2.34
C ASP A 12 11.75 4.19 -3.45
N THR A 13 10.48 4.48 -3.69
CA THR A 13 9.99 5.44 -4.67
C THR A 13 9.22 6.52 -3.93
N PRO A 14 9.49 7.82 -4.19
CA PRO A 14 8.73 8.91 -3.60
C PRO A 14 7.22 8.73 -3.82
N TRP A 15 6.42 8.99 -2.78
CA TRP A 15 4.98 8.73 -2.83
C TRP A 15 4.24 9.60 -3.85
N ASP A 16 4.74 10.79 -4.13
CA ASP A 16 4.29 11.69 -5.20
C ASP A 16 4.52 11.10 -6.60
N GLU A 17 5.64 10.42 -6.83
CA GLU A 17 5.90 9.69 -8.07
C GLU A 17 4.95 8.49 -8.21
N ILE A 18 4.74 7.72 -7.13
CA ILE A 18 3.77 6.61 -7.10
C ILE A 18 2.36 7.12 -7.43
N HIS A 19 1.94 8.21 -6.77
CA HIS A 19 0.64 8.83 -6.99
C HIS A 19 0.48 9.32 -8.44
N THR A 20 1.49 9.99 -8.99
CA THR A 20 1.49 10.48 -10.38
C THR A 20 1.34 9.31 -11.37
N PHE A 21 2.12 8.25 -11.18
CA PHE A 21 2.06 7.05 -12.01
C PHE A 21 0.68 6.39 -11.98
N LEU A 22 0.11 6.20 -10.79
CA LEU A 22 -1.21 5.57 -10.62
C LEU A 22 -2.34 6.45 -11.15
N SER A 23 -2.22 7.78 -11.03
CA SER A 23 -3.20 8.72 -11.57
C SER A 23 -3.27 8.62 -13.10
N ALA A 24 -2.12 8.59 -13.78
CA ALA A 24 -2.05 8.41 -15.23
C ALA A 24 -2.63 7.05 -15.69
N LEU A 25 -2.54 6.01 -14.86
CA LEU A 25 -3.23 4.74 -15.12
C LEU A 25 -4.74 4.87 -14.90
N ALA A 26 -5.18 5.51 -13.83
CA ALA A 26 -6.59 5.68 -13.49
C ALA A 26 -7.35 6.52 -14.53
N GLU A 27 -6.71 7.49 -15.15
CA GLU A 27 -7.26 8.27 -16.28
C GLU A 27 -7.67 7.36 -17.47
N LYS A 28 -6.87 6.33 -17.75
CA LYS A 28 -7.12 5.38 -18.85
C LYS A 28 -7.98 4.19 -18.41
N ALA A 29 -7.96 3.88 -17.12
CA ALA A 29 -8.52 2.68 -16.53
C ALA A 29 -9.05 2.99 -15.12
N PRO A 30 -10.32 3.45 -15.01
CA PRO A 30 -10.89 3.92 -13.74
C PRO A 30 -10.82 2.91 -12.57
N GLN A 31 -10.69 1.62 -12.86
CA GLN A 31 -10.50 0.57 -11.85
C GLN A 31 -9.25 0.76 -10.98
N PHE A 32 -8.26 1.56 -11.40
CA PHE A 32 -7.08 1.91 -10.59
C PHE A 32 -7.34 3.01 -9.55
N GLY A 33 -8.51 3.67 -9.56
CA GLY A 33 -8.79 4.83 -8.69
C GLY A 33 -8.61 4.57 -7.19
N HIS A 34 -8.89 3.35 -6.72
CA HIS A 34 -8.66 2.97 -5.33
C HIS A 34 -7.16 2.95 -4.94
N MET A 35 -6.26 2.70 -5.89
CA MET A 35 -4.81 2.72 -5.65
C MET A 35 -4.30 4.15 -5.55
N VAL A 36 -4.84 5.05 -6.38
CA VAL A 36 -4.60 6.50 -6.27
C VAL A 36 -5.02 6.99 -4.88
N ALA A 37 -6.22 6.61 -4.43
CA ALA A 37 -6.73 6.98 -3.11
C ALA A 37 -5.84 6.47 -1.96
N VAL A 38 -5.24 5.28 -2.09
CA VAL A 38 -4.26 4.77 -1.10
C VAL A 38 -3.01 5.64 -1.08
N ALA A 39 -2.40 5.92 -2.23
CA ALA A 39 -1.20 6.76 -2.30
C ALA A 39 -1.46 8.19 -1.80
N GLU A 40 -2.59 8.78 -2.21
CA GLU A 40 -3.06 10.07 -1.72
C GLU A 40 -3.24 10.08 -0.20
N SER A 41 -3.80 9.02 0.39
CA SER A 41 -3.98 8.94 1.85
C SER A 41 -2.66 8.95 2.63
N VAL A 42 -1.58 8.37 2.07
CA VAL A 42 -0.24 8.40 2.69
C VAL A 42 0.35 9.81 2.63
N ILE A 43 0.18 10.50 1.50
CA ILE A 43 0.63 11.89 1.30
C ILE A 43 -0.15 12.83 2.22
N ALA A 44 -1.48 12.77 2.18
CA ALA A 44 -2.38 13.64 2.94
C ALA A 44 -2.17 13.50 4.46
N SER A 45 -1.90 12.28 4.94
CA SER A 45 -1.59 12.02 6.34
C SER A 45 -0.15 12.35 6.74
N SER A 46 0.66 12.96 5.86
CA SER A 46 2.08 13.27 6.14
C SER A 46 2.86 12.07 6.70
N SER A 47 2.57 10.86 6.19
CA SER A 47 3.17 9.60 6.65
C SER A 47 4.26 9.09 5.70
N THR A 48 4.70 9.91 4.75
CA THR A 48 5.73 9.57 3.74
C THR A 48 7.11 9.30 4.35
N ASP A 49 7.39 9.86 5.53
CA ASP A 49 8.58 9.64 6.34
C ASP A 49 8.45 8.43 7.30
N LEU A 50 7.25 7.86 7.43
CA LEU A 50 6.98 6.64 8.19
C LEU A 50 6.86 5.39 7.31
N LEU A 51 6.45 5.57 6.05
CA LEU A 51 6.20 4.48 5.11
C LEU A 51 7.03 4.67 3.85
N ALA A 52 7.80 3.65 3.48
CA ALA A 52 8.44 3.57 2.18
C ALA A 52 7.49 2.85 1.22
N GLY A 53 7.42 3.33 -0.02
CA GLY A 53 6.54 2.82 -1.06
C GLY A 53 7.34 2.41 -2.29
N THR A 54 6.81 1.45 -3.06
CA THR A 54 7.26 1.19 -4.42
C THR A 54 6.13 0.56 -5.23
N THR A 55 6.28 0.47 -6.55
CA THR A 55 5.32 -0.25 -7.39
C THR A 55 5.95 -1.44 -8.11
N SER A 56 5.19 -2.52 -8.29
CA SER A 56 5.62 -3.69 -9.05
C SER A 56 4.45 -4.30 -9.82
N MET A 57 4.53 -4.34 -11.16
CA MET A 57 3.38 -4.67 -12.02
C MET A 57 2.09 -3.95 -11.61
N HIS A 58 2.23 -2.67 -11.23
CA HIS A 58 1.21 -1.78 -10.69
C HIS A 58 0.74 -2.03 -9.25
N ASP A 59 1.13 -3.11 -8.59
CA ASP A 59 0.84 -3.29 -7.15
C ASP A 59 1.60 -2.22 -6.34
N ILE A 60 0.99 -1.67 -5.29
CA ILE A 60 1.72 -0.84 -4.32
C ILE A 60 2.30 -1.77 -3.26
N LEU A 61 3.61 -1.71 -3.07
CA LEU A 61 4.31 -2.40 -1.99
C LEU A 61 4.73 -1.38 -0.93
N VAL A 62 4.50 -1.70 0.33
CA VAL A 62 4.71 -0.80 1.47
C VAL A 62 5.47 -1.50 2.57
N VAL A 63 6.48 -0.82 3.13
CA VAL A 63 7.26 -1.21 4.31
C VAL A 63 7.40 -0.01 5.25
N PRO A 64 7.64 -0.21 6.56
CA PRO A 64 7.93 0.90 7.46
C PRO A 64 9.30 1.51 7.14
N ARG A 65 9.49 2.78 7.53
CA ARG A 65 10.81 3.44 7.61
C ARG A 65 11.38 3.32 9.04
N PRO A 66 12.70 3.15 9.20
CA PRO A 66 13.70 2.93 8.14
C PRO A 66 13.45 1.61 7.39
N VAL A 67 13.77 1.58 6.10
CA VAL A 67 13.55 0.41 5.24
C VAL A 67 14.30 -0.79 5.81
N PRO A 68 13.62 -1.92 6.09
CA PRO A 68 14.28 -3.10 6.65
C PRO A 68 15.14 -3.82 5.62
N GLU A 69 16.23 -4.47 6.09
CA GLU A 69 17.04 -5.37 5.27
C GLU A 69 16.26 -6.66 4.91
N PRO A 70 16.49 -7.27 3.74
CA PRO A 70 15.86 -8.53 3.38
C PRO A 70 16.30 -9.70 4.30
N PRO A 71 15.44 -10.71 4.56
CA PRO A 71 14.04 -10.76 4.15
C PRO A 71 13.13 -9.91 5.05
N TYR A 72 12.25 -9.13 4.46
CA TYR A 72 11.30 -8.28 5.20
C TYR A 72 9.84 -8.60 4.89
N ASP A 73 9.00 -8.19 5.84
CA ASP A 73 7.54 -8.25 5.76
C ASP A 73 7.02 -7.07 4.95
N VAL A 74 6.09 -7.32 4.01
CA VAL A 74 5.59 -6.28 3.10
C VAL A 74 4.06 -6.30 3.03
N ILE A 75 3.45 -5.12 3.10
CA ILE A 75 2.04 -4.93 2.75
C ILE A 75 1.96 -4.68 1.24
N ALA A 76 1.14 -5.46 0.54
CA ALA A 76 0.90 -5.32 -0.90
C ALA A 76 -0.56 -4.99 -1.18
N VAL A 77 -0.82 -3.84 -1.79
CA VAL A 77 -2.13 -3.49 -2.35
C VAL A 77 -2.13 -3.94 -3.80
N ARG A 78 -2.94 -4.97 -4.10
CA ARG A 78 -2.92 -5.63 -5.42
C ARG A 78 -3.73 -4.83 -6.43
N SER A 79 -3.11 -4.61 -7.57
CA SER A 79 -3.72 -3.96 -8.72
C SER A 79 -4.72 -4.86 -9.44
N PRO A 80 -5.65 -4.28 -10.23
CA PRO A 80 -6.53 -5.05 -11.11
C PRO A 80 -5.78 -5.90 -12.16
N SER A 81 -4.55 -5.51 -12.51
CA SER A 81 -3.65 -6.20 -13.43
C SER A 81 -2.68 -7.18 -12.74
N SER A 82 -2.75 -7.32 -11.42
CA SER A 82 -1.83 -8.17 -10.66
C SER A 82 -1.96 -9.65 -11.10
N LEU A 83 -0.87 -10.41 -11.02
CA LEU A 83 -0.95 -11.87 -11.12
C LEU A 83 -1.86 -12.47 -10.03
N ARG A 84 -2.01 -11.77 -8.89
CA ARG A 84 -2.93 -12.12 -7.80
C ARG A 84 -4.15 -11.21 -7.76
N ARG A 85 -4.70 -10.89 -8.93
CA ARG A 85 -5.79 -9.91 -9.09
C ARG A 85 -6.96 -10.18 -8.13
N PRO A 86 -7.55 -9.11 -7.55
CA PRO A 86 -8.84 -9.21 -6.89
C PRO A 86 -9.97 -9.46 -7.90
N ALA A 87 -11.13 -9.87 -7.39
CA ALA A 87 -12.37 -9.87 -8.17
C ALA A 87 -12.75 -8.43 -8.58
N ASN A 88 -13.54 -8.29 -9.64
CA ASN A 88 -13.99 -6.98 -10.11
C ASN A 88 -14.75 -6.22 -9.00
N GLY A 89 -14.44 -4.93 -8.83
CA GLY A 89 -15.03 -4.10 -7.78
C GLY A 89 -14.48 -4.35 -6.36
N MET A 90 -13.50 -5.25 -6.22
CA MET A 90 -12.83 -5.54 -4.95
C MET A 90 -11.39 -5.03 -4.96
N VAL A 91 -10.89 -4.68 -3.79
CA VAL A 91 -9.47 -4.47 -3.48
C VAL A 91 -8.96 -5.67 -2.69
N ARG A 92 -7.73 -6.10 -2.98
CA ARG A 92 -7.00 -7.09 -2.20
C ARG A 92 -5.81 -6.43 -1.52
N ILE A 93 -5.70 -6.61 -0.21
CA ILE A 93 -4.51 -6.24 0.54
C ILE A 93 -3.92 -7.50 1.16
N GLU A 94 -2.63 -7.72 0.92
CA GLU A 94 -1.87 -8.86 1.43
C GLU A 94 -0.78 -8.37 2.39
N HIS A 95 -0.52 -9.13 3.45
CA HIS A 95 0.70 -9.05 4.23
C HIS A 95 1.55 -10.27 3.90
N LEU A 96 2.69 -10.07 3.25
CA LEU A 96 3.63 -11.15 2.94
C LEU A 96 4.71 -11.17 4.00
N SER A 97 4.65 -12.15 4.91
CA SER A 97 5.58 -12.26 6.02
C SER A 97 6.82 -13.07 5.64
N SER A 98 7.97 -12.63 6.12
CA SER A 98 9.24 -13.37 6.14
C SER A 98 9.08 -14.72 6.86
N SER A 99 8.23 -14.80 7.89
CA SER A 99 7.90 -16.04 8.60
C SER A 99 7.03 -17.02 7.78
N GLY A 100 6.49 -16.59 6.64
CA GLY A 100 5.55 -17.35 5.82
C GLY A 100 4.10 -17.34 6.33
N ARG A 101 3.82 -16.67 7.46
CA ARG A 101 2.45 -16.43 7.96
C ARG A 101 1.82 -15.25 7.23
N ASN A 102 1.46 -15.47 5.97
CA ASN A 102 0.82 -14.44 5.16
C ASN A 102 -0.62 -14.21 5.60
N ASP A 103 -1.08 -12.98 5.45
CA ASP A 103 -2.47 -12.57 5.65
C ASP A 103 -2.98 -11.95 4.35
N LEU A 104 -4.26 -12.13 4.06
CA LEU A 104 -4.89 -11.50 2.90
C LEU A 104 -6.36 -11.22 3.18
N ILE A 105 -6.86 -10.15 2.60
CA ILE A 105 -8.28 -9.85 2.64
C ILE A 105 -8.74 -9.17 1.36
N ASP A 106 -9.95 -9.54 0.94
CA ASP A 106 -10.68 -8.89 -0.14
C ASP A 106 -11.86 -8.09 0.44
N ARG A 107 -11.98 -6.83 0.02
CA ARG A 107 -13.11 -5.95 0.36
C ARG A 107 -13.54 -5.13 -0.86
N PRO A 108 -14.75 -4.54 -0.86
CA PRO A 108 -15.13 -3.56 -1.87
C PRO A 108 -14.08 -2.45 -2.00
N VAL A 109 -13.86 -1.94 -3.21
CA VAL A 109 -12.89 -0.85 -3.46
C VAL A 109 -13.14 0.41 -2.64
N ALA A 110 -14.38 0.64 -2.20
CA ALA A 110 -14.75 1.73 -1.30
C ALA A 110 -14.05 1.65 0.07
N ASP A 111 -13.64 0.44 0.49
CA ASP A 111 -12.97 0.20 1.76
C ASP A 111 -11.43 0.23 1.63
N ALA A 112 -10.86 0.53 0.45
CA ALA A 112 -9.43 0.39 0.20
C ALA A 112 -8.55 1.17 1.19
N VAL A 113 -8.85 2.45 1.40
CA VAL A 113 -8.10 3.32 2.33
C VAL A 113 -8.22 2.86 3.79
N PRO A 114 -9.44 2.69 4.37
CA PRO A 114 -9.54 2.23 5.76
C PRO A 114 -8.93 0.84 5.96
N LEU A 115 -9.05 -0.06 4.98
CA LEU A 115 -8.46 -1.38 5.03
C LEU A 115 -6.93 -1.34 5.00
N PHE A 116 -6.35 -0.48 4.14
CA PHE A 116 -4.91 -0.27 4.07
C PHE A 116 -4.36 0.21 5.41
N TRP A 117 -4.95 1.25 5.99
CA TRP A 117 -4.51 1.77 7.28
C TRP A 117 -4.70 0.78 8.42
N ARG A 118 -5.73 -0.07 8.36
CA ARG A 118 -5.88 -1.18 9.30
C ARG A 118 -4.70 -2.15 9.22
N PHE A 119 -4.27 -2.54 8.01
CA PHE A 119 -3.09 -3.40 7.83
C PHE A 119 -1.82 -2.72 8.34
N VAL A 120 -1.61 -1.44 8.02
CA VAL A 120 -0.46 -0.67 8.50
C VAL A 120 -0.43 -0.63 10.04
N LEU A 121 -1.59 -0.42 10.68
CA LEU A 121 -1.71 -0.46 12.14
C LEU A 121 -1.43 -1.85 12.72
N GLU A 122 -2.08 -2.89 12.18
CA GLU A 122 -1.98 -4.25 12.71
C GLU A 122 -0.60 -4.86 12.52
N LYS A 123 0.06 -4.59 11.39
CA LYS A 123 1.33 -5.23 11.03
C LYS A 123 2.55 -4.40 11.41
N TYR A 124 2.45 -3.07 11.32
CA TYR A 124 3.58 -2.17 11.62
C TYR A 124 3.38 -1.30 12.87
N GLY A 125 2.19 -1.32 13.49
CA GLY A 125 1.91 -0.48 14.67
C GLY A 125 1.79 1.02 14.34
N LEU A 126 1.71 1.38 13.06
CA LEU A 126 1.69 2.77 12.60
C LEU A 126 0.25 3.26 12.36
N ARG A 127 -0.02 4.53 12.70
CA ARG A 127 -1.30 5.20 12.45
C ARG A 127 -1.08 6.34 11.46
N PRO A 128 -2.07 6.69 10.62
CA PRO A 128 -1.97 7.90 9.82
C PRO A 128 -1.80 9.09 10.77
N ARG A 129 -0.81 9.95 10.52
CA ARG A 129 -0.74 11.20 11.28
C ARG A 129 -1.97 12.02 10.86
N SER A 130 -2.71 12.51 11.85
CA SER A 130 -3.97 13.21 11.64
C SER A 130 -3.81 14.30 10.58
N VAL A 131 -4.67 14.31 9.57
CA VAL A 131 -5.03 15.56 8.90
C VAL A 131 -5.71 16.39 9.97
N LEU A 132 -5.00 17.35 10.57
CA LEU A 132 -5.65 18.27 11.49
C LEU A 132 -6.80 18.94 10.71
N PRO A 133 -8.07 18.84 11.15
CA PRO A 133 -9.08 19.74 10.63
C PRO A 133 -8.62 21.16 10.98
N GLY A 134 -8.59 22.03 9.97
CA GLY A 134 -8.03 23.38 10.05
C GLY A 134 -8.34 24.09 11.37
N GLY A 135 -7.28 24.60 11.99
CA GLY A 135 -7.37 25.43 13.17
C GLY A 135 -8.28 26.62 12.92
N GLY A 136 -9.30 26.77 13.75
CA GLY A 136 -10.00 28.03 13.92
C GLY A 136 -9.06 29.04 14.56
N TYR A 137 -9.02 30.23 13.97
CA TYR A 137 -8.96 31.51 14.66
C TYR A 137 -9.91 32.46 13.93
#